data_AF-A0A8T4THW4-F1
#
_entry.id   AF-A0A8T4THW4-F1
#
_cell.length_a   1.000
_cell.length_b   1.000
_cell.length_c   1.000
_cell.angle_alpha   90.00
_cell.angle_beta   90.00
_cell.angle_gamma   90.00
#
_symmetry.space_group_name_H-M   'P 1'
#
loop_
_entity.id
_entity.type
_entity.pdbx_description
1 polymer ?
#
loop_
_entity_poly.entity_id
_entity_poly.type
_entity_poly.pdbx_seq_one_letter_code
_entity_poly.pdbx_strand_id
1 'polypeptide(L)'
;MEKEVKKWIEKLEAVKKGNIDLSRDEDLSIALMNLVSLEEHFYFTAMKTNNQNYLEMLNSVRELRKNLLGRIVKNPKGEEWCISKHLLASSMRLMEVGTKELSKKNIDESNMFFQKAFDLYSLFFAINTNMVEAKELSNLDKEEKNKSSMLSKFSLVIKKIVDCCKE
;
A
#
# COMPACT_ATOMS: atom_id res chain seq x y z
N MET A 1 -2.35 -25.36 3.02
CA MET A 1 -2.08 -23.94 3.33
C MET A 1 -0.59 -23.61 3.25
N GLU A 2 0.29 -24.43 3.83
CA GLU A 2 1.75 -24.21 3.83
C GLU A 2 2.42 -24.29 2.44
N LYS A 3 1.99 -25.19 1.54
CA LYS A 3 2.64 -25.35 0.21
C LYS A 3 2.53 -24.11 -0.68
N GLU A 4 1.36 -23.46 -0.72
CA GLU A 4 1.16 -22.23 -1.47
C GLU A 4 1.95 -21.07 -0.85
N VAL A 5 1.86 -20.87 0.47
CA VAL A 5 2.65 -19.83 1.16
C VAL A 5 4.16 -20.03 0.92
N LYS A 6 4.64 -21.26 0.95
CA LYS A 6 6.05 -21.59 0.67
C LYS A 6 6.44 -21.24 -0.76
N LYS A 7 5.61 -21.56 -1.75
CA LYS A 7 5.83 -21.19 -3.16
C LYS A 7 5.91 -19.67 -3.36
N TRP A 8 5.11 -18.91 -2.60
CA TRP A 8 5.12 -17.45 -2.63
C TRP A 8 6.37 -16.86 -1.97
N ILE A 9 6.82 -17.46 -0.86
CA ILE A 9 8.11 -17.12 -0.22
C ILE A 9 9.28 -17.43 -1.16
N GLU A 10 9.27 -18.58 -1.84
CA GLU A 10 10.31 -18.93 -2.82
C GLU A 10 10.32 -17.96 -4.02
N LYS A 11 9.15 -17.56 -4.51
CA LYS A 11 9.02 -16.48 -5.51
C LYS A 11 9.61 -15.17 -4.98
N LEU A 12 9.36 -14.81 -3.73
CA LEU A 12 9.94 -13.61 -3.13
C LEU A 12 11.45 -13.65 -3.02
N GLU A 13 12.00 -14.76 -2.56
CA GLU A 13 13.45 -14.91 -2.45
C GLU A 13 14.11 -14.83 -3.83
N ALA A 14 13.44 -15.34 -4.87
CA ALA A 14 13.89 -15.17 -6.26
C ALA A 14 13.80 -13.71 -6.73
N VAL A 15 12.74 -12.99 -6.36
CA VAL A 15 12.57 -11.55 -6.69
C VAL A 15 13.57 -10.67 -5.94
N LYS A 16 13.86 -10.97 -4.66
CA LYS A 16 14.90 -10.30 -3.85
C LYS A 16 16.29 -10.43 -4.47
N LYS A 17 16.61 -11.58 -5.08
CA LYS A 17 17.88 -11.77 -5.83
C LYS A 17 17.96 -10.94 -7.12
N GLY A 18 16.86 -10.34 -7.57
CA GLY A 18 16.71 -9.66 -8.86
C GLY A 18 16.68 -8.13 -8.85
N ASN A 19 17.32 -7.45 -7.87
CA ASN A 19 17.36 -5.98 -7.69
C ASN A 19 16.13 -5.31 -7.03
N ILE A 20 15.21 -6.06 -6.42
CA ILE A 20 14.14 -5.44 -5.61
C ILE A 20 14.61 -5.28 -4.15
N ASP A 21 14.86 -4.04 -3.77
CA ASP A 21 15.16 -3.64 -2.40
C ASP A 21 13.86 -3.30 -1.66
N LEU A 22 13.28 -4.32 -1.02
CA LEU A 22 11.98 -4.20 -0.35
C LEU A 22 12.04 -3.27 0.86
N SER A 23 13.20 -3.15 1.53
CA SER A 23 13.38 -2.25 2.67
C SER A 23 13.26 -0.80 2.20
N ARG A 24 14.03 -0.45 1.16
CA ARG A 24 13.97 0.89 0.56
C ARG A 24 12.59 1.19 -0.04
N ASP A 25 11.97 0.21 -0.70
CA ASP A 25 10.67 0.40 -1.35
C ASP A 25 9.53 0.53 -0.31
N GLU A 26 9.67 -0.06 0.88
CA GLU A 26 8.83 0.19 2.05
C GLU A 26 8.92 1.64 2.53
N ASP A 27 10.10 2.15 2.82
CA ASP A 27 10.29 3.56 3.20
C ASP A 27 9.73 4.51 2.14
N LEU A 28 10.00 4.21 0.87
CA LEU A 28 9.51 5.01 -0.25
C LEU A 28 7.99 4.97 -0.37
N SER A 29 7.35 3.84 -0.07
CA SER A 29 5.90 3.72 -0.09
C SER A 29 5.23 4.57 1.00
N ILE A 30 5.85 4.67 2.19
CA ILE A 30 5.40 5.56 3.26
C ILE A 30 5.60 7.03 2.87
N ALA A 31 6.73 7.37 2.24
CA ALA A 31 6.94 8.71 1.68
C ALA A 31 5.85 9.06 0.65
N LEU A 32 5.47 8.12 -0.22
CA LEU A 32 4.39 8.31 -1.19
C LEU A 32 3.02 8.53 -0.55
N MET A 33 2.68 7.81 0.53
CA MET A 33 1.46 8.08 1.32
C MET A 33 1.43 9.53 1.81
N ASN A 34 2.54 10.01 2.37
CA ASN A 34 2.66 11.37 2.87
C ASN A 34 2.57 12.42 1.76
N LEU A 35 3.15 12.16 0.57
CA LEU A 35 3.02 13.06 -0.57
C LEU A 35 1.57 13.17 -1.07
N VAL A 36 0.82 12.07 -1.10
CA VAL A 36 -0.63 12.12 -1.40
C VAL A 36 -1.36 12.96 -0.34
N SER A 37 -1.03 12.77 0.94
CA SER A 37 -1.60 13.59 2.01
C SER A 37 -1.30 15.07 1.86
N LEU A 38 -0.07 15.43 1.43
CA LEU A 38 0.30 16.83 1.17
C LEU A 38 -0.50 17.44 0.02
N GLU A 39 -0.73 16.71 -1.08
CA GLU A 39 -1.61 17.17 -2.16
C GLU A 39 -3.00 17.55 -1.63
N GLU A 40 -3.59 16.69 -0.78
CA GLU A 40 -4.90 16.94 -0.16
C GLU A 40 -4.87 18.19 0.73
N HIS A 41 -3.85 18.33 1.59
CA HIS A 41 -3.71 19.48 2.49
C HIS A 41 -3.52 20.80 1.73
N PHE A 42 -2.74 20.83 0.66
CA PHE A 42 -2.58 22.02 -0.16
C PHE A 42 -3.88 22.42 -0.85
N TYR A 43 -4.61 21.46 -1.40
CA TYR A 43 -5.94 21.70 -1.97
C TYR A 43 -6.88 22.33 -0.93
N PHE A 44 -7.01 21.71 0.25
CA PHE A 44 -7.89 22.24 1.29
C PHE A 44 -7.46 23.62 1.76
N THR A 45 -6.16 23.87 1.87
CA THR A 45 -5.62 25.17 2.31
C THR A 45 -5.91 26.25 1.28
N ALA A 46 -5.73 25.96 -0.02
CA ALA A 46 -6.08 26.87 -1.10
C ALA A 46 -7.56 27.29 -1.00
N MET A 47 -8.47 26.34 -0.81
CA MET A 47 -9.90 26.61 -0.74
C MET A 47 -10.31 27.35 0.54
N LYS A 48 -9.73 26.99 1.69
CA LYS A 48 -10.05 27.63 2.98
C LYS A 48 -9.53 29.06 3.08
N THR A 49 -8.41 29.35 2.45
CA THR A 49 -7.72 30.66 2.55
C THR A 49 -7.92 31.53 1.31
N ASN A 50 -8.53 30.98 0.26
CA ASN A 50 -8.62 31.58 -1.08
C ASN A 50 -7.24 31.97 -1.67
N ASN A 51 -6.16 31.31 -1.23
CA ASN A 51 -4.80 31.57 -1.70
C ASN A 51 -4.38 30.51 -2.73
N GLN A 52 -4.29 30.92 -4.00
CA GLN A 52 -3.98 30.04 -5.13
C GLN A 52 -2.53 29.55 -5.15
N ASN A 53 -1.59 30.18 -4.42
CA ASN A 53 -0.20 29.73 -4.37
C ASN A 53 -0.07 28.30 -3.82
N TYR A 54 -1.02 27.86 -2.97
CA TYR A 54 -1.05 26.48 -2.50
C TYR A 54 -1.35 25.48 -3.62
N LEU A 55 -2.03 25.86 -4.71
CA LEU A 55 -2.21 24.97 -5.87
C LEU A 55 -0.92 24.79 -6.67
N GLU A 56 -0.04 25.79 -6.70
CA GLU A 56 1.30 25.66 -7.31
C GLU A 56 2.18 24.70 -6.49
N MET A 57 2.10 24.79 -5.15
CA MET A 57 2.75 23.83 -4.25
C MET A 57 2.20 22.41 -4.43
N LEU A 58 0.87 22.27 -4.55
CA LEU A 58 0.22 20.99 -4.87
C LEU A 58 0.80 20.41 -6.14
N ASN A 59 0.88 21.19 -7.22
CA ASN A 59 1.40 20.72 -8.49
C ASN A 59 2.86 20.25 -8.38
N SER A 60 3.68 20.98 -7.62
CA SER A 60 5.08 20.61 -7.37
C SER A 60 5.21 19.27 -6.62
N VAL A 61 4.41 19.08 -5.55
CA VAL A 61 4.37 17.82 -4.81
C VAL A 61 3.82 16.68 -5.66
N ARG A 62 2.82 16.96 -6.51
CA ARG A 62 2.24 15.99 -7.43
C ARG A 62 3.27 15.44 -8.41
N GLU A 63 4.12 16.31 -8.96
CA GLU A 63 5.21 15.88 -9.85
C GLU A 63 6.28 15.07 -9.12
N LEU A 64 6.65 15.47 -7.89
CA LEU A 64 7.53 14.67 -7.04
C LEU A 64 6.95 13.27 -6.77
N ARG A 65 5.67 13.19 -6.37
CA ARG A 65 4.98 11.90 -6.16
C ARG A 65 4.99 11.06 -7.43
N LYS A 66 4.69 11.64 -8.60
CA LYS A 66 4.73 10.91 -9.87
C LYS A 66 6.12 10.33 -10.14
N ASN A 67 7.18 11.12 -9.95
CA ASN A 67 8.55 10.65 -10.15
C ASN A 67 8.90 9.48 -9.24
N LEU A 68 8.60 9.61 -7.94
CA LEU A 68 8.90 8.60 -6.94
C LEU A 68 8.03 7.34 -7.11
N LEU A 69 6.75 7.47 -7.47
CA LEU A 69 5.89 6.31 -7.71
C LEU A 69 6.41 5.46 -8.88
N GLY A 70 6.99 6.09 -9.90
CA GLY A 70 7.66 5.40 -11.00
C GLY A 70 8.95 4.67 -10.61
N ARG A 71 9.45 4.83 -9.37
CA ARG A 71 10.53 3.98 -8.83
C ARG A 71 10.02 2.61 -8.39
N ILE A 72 8.76 2.51 -7.96
CA ILE A 72 8.14 1.25 -7.51
C ILE A 72 7.32 0.62 -8.63
N VAL A 73 6.41 1.39 -9.24
CA VAL A 73 5.51 0.90 -10.29
C VAL A 73 6.24 0.85 -11.63
N LYS A 74 6.83 -0.31 -11.95
CA LYS A 74 7.58 -0.52 -13.20
C LYS A 74 6.69 -1.17 -14.26
N ASN A 75 6.65 -0.57 -15.45
CA ASN A 75 5.92 -1.08 -16.63
C ASN A 75 4.44 -1.42 -16.33
N PRO A 76 3.66 -0.46 -15.79
CA PRO A 76 2.29 -0.73 -15.38
C PRO A 76 1.43 -1.21 -16.55
N LYS A 77 0.59 -2.21 -16.30
CA LYS A 77 -0.46 -2.67 -17.22
C LYS A 77 -1.80 -2.09 -16.80
N GLY A 78 -2.53 -1.48 -17.74
CA GLY A 78 -3.83 -0.86 -17.44
C GLY A 78 -3.73 0.18 -16.33
N GLU A 79 -4.51 0.00 -15.26
CA GLU A 79 -4.67 0.96 -14.15
C GLU A 79 -3.70 0.75 -12.97
N GLU A 80 -2.70 -0.13 -13.08
CA GLU A 80 -1.79 -0.49 -11.96
C GLU A 80 -1.14 0.73 -11.27
N TRP A 81 -0.83 1.78 -12.03
CA TRP A 81 -0.31 3.04 -11.50
C TRP A 81 -1.32 3.74 -10.57
N CYS A 82 -2.55 3.90 -11.05
CA CYS A 82 -3.64 4.52 -10.29
C CYS A 82 -4.01 3.66 -9.08
N ILE A 83 -4.15 2.34 -9.28
CA ILE A 83 -4.46 1.36 -8.24
C ILE A 83 -3.42 1.45 -7.13
N SER A 84 -2.13 1.42 -7.45
CA SER A 84 -1.05 1.51 -6.46
C SER A 84 -1.13 2.77 -5.61
N LYS A 85 -1.33 3.93 -6.25
CA LYS A 85 -1.53 5.22 -5.54
C LYS A 85 -2.76 5.17 -4.63
N HIS A 86 -3.88 4.63 -5.09
CA HIS A 86 -5.11 4.55 -4.31
C HIS A 86 -5.01 3.57 -3.14
N LEU A 87 -4.33 2.43 -3.31
CA LEU A 87 -4.06 1.49 -2.21
C LEU A 87 -3.25 2.13 -1.09
N LEU A 88 -2.18 2.85 -1.44
CA LEU A 88 -1.38 3.58 -0.46
C LEU A 88 -2.20 4.66 0.27
N ALA A 89 -2.94 5.48 -0.48
CA ALA A 89 -3.78 6.54 0.09
C ALA A 89 -4.86 5.99 1.02
N SER A 90 -5.59 4.96 0.59
CA SER A 90 -6.64 4.31 1.37
C SER A 90 -6.08 3.62 2.61
N SER A 91 -4.93 2.94 2.51
CA SER A 91 -4.23 2.37 3.66
C SER A 91 -3.94 3.44 4.71
N MET A 92 -3.31 4.55 4.30
CA MET A 92 -3.02 5.68 5.19
C MET A 92 -4.26 6.25 5.88
N ARG A 93 -5.37 6.43 5.14
CA ARG A 93 -6.61 6.94 5.74
C ARG A 93 -7.20 5.97 6.76
N LEU A 94 -7.15 4.66 6.51
CA LEU A 94 -7.62 3.65 7.46
C LEU A 94 -6.74 3.60 8.72
N MET A 95 -5.42 3.77 8.60
CA MET A 95 -4.53 3.90 9.77
C MET A 95 -4.90 5.11 10.65
N GLU A 96 -5.21 6.24 10.02
CA GLU A 96 -5.64 7.46 10.73
C GLU A 96 -6.98 7.27 11.44
N VAL A 97 -7.97 6.63 10.79
CA VAL A 97 -9.26 6.31 11.42
C VAL A 97 -9.09 5.32 12.56
N GLY A 98 -8.29 4.27 12.38
CA GLY A 98 -7.96 3.31 13.43
C GLY A 98 -7.31 3.97 14.64
N THR A 99 -6.37 4.89 14.42
CA THR A 99 -5.73 5.67 15.49
C THR A 99 -6.73 6.54 16.26
N LYS A 100 -7.70 7.13 15.56
CA LYS A 100 -8.79 7.90 16.21
C LYS A 100 -9.68 7.01 17.07
N GLU A 101 -10.07 5.84 16.60
CA GLU A 101 -10.85 4.89 17.40
C GLU A 101 -10.05 4.34 18.59
N LEU A 102 -8.75 4.09 18.41
CA LEU A 102 -7.85 3.69 19.49
C LEU A 102 -7.78 4.76 20.58
N SER A 103 -7.72 6.05 20.21
CA SER A 103 -7.72 7.18 21.17
C SER A 103 -9.00 7.26 22.00
N LYS A 104 -10.12 6.74 21.46
CA LYS A 104 -11.41 6.61 22.16
C LYS A 104 -11.53 5.32 22.97
N LYS A 105 -10.49 4.47 22.99
CA LYS A 105 -10.46 3.14 23.59
C LYS A 105 -11.41 2.13 22.92
N ASN A 106 -11.80 2.38 21.67
CA ASN A 106 -12.62 1.45 20.87
C ASN A 106 -11.71 0.39 20.21
N ILE A 107 -11.24 -0.56 21.01
CA ILE A 107 -10.17 -1.50 20.62
C ILE A 107 -10.58 -2.35 19.41
N ASP A 108 -11.75 -2.99 19.44
CA ASP A 108 -12.19 -3.89 18.37
C ASP A 108 -12.32 -3.17 17.02
N GLU A 109 -12.91 -1.97 17.04
CA GLU A 109 -13.09 -1.12 15.86
C GLU A 109 -11.73 -0.64 15.31
N SER A 110 -10.82 -0.21 16.20
CA SER A 110 -9.47 0.20 15.81
C SER A 110 -8.70 -0.95 15.14
N ASN A 111 -8.78 -2.16 15.68
CA ASN A 111 -8.14 -3.35 15.13
C ASN A 111 -8.72 -3.72 13.76
N MET A 112 -10.04 -3.59 13.57
CA MET A 112 -10.66 -3.78 12.26
C MET A 112 -10.07 -2.80 11.23
N PHE A 113 -9.93 -1.53 11.57
CA PHE A 113 -9.35 -0.53 10.66
C PHE A 113 -7.88 -0.79 10.35
N PHE A 114 -7.08 -1.12 11.37
CA PHE A 114 -5.67 -1.46 11.17
C PHE A 114 -5.48 -2.70 10.30
N GLN A 115 -6.30 -3.74 10.48
CA GLN A 115 -6.24 -4.93 9.63
C GLN A 115 -6.57 -4.58 8.17
N LYS A 116 -7.62 -3.79 7.93
CA LYS A 116 -7.98 -3.35 6.57
C LYS A 116 -6.88 -2.47 5.94
N ALA A 117 -6.24 -1.59 6.72
CA ALA A 117 -5.11 -0.79 6.24
C ALA A 117 -3.96 -1.70 5.80
N PHE A 118 -3.61 -2.68 6.64
CA PHE A 118 -2.54 -3.63 6.37
C PHE A 118 -2.84 -4.51 5.14
N ASP A 119 -4.10 -4.91 4.95
CA ASP A 119 -4.54 -5.68 3.78
C ASP A 119 -4.35 -4.88 2.47
N LEU A 120 -4.70 -3.58 2.45
CA LEU A 120 -4.49 -2.73 1.27
C LEU A 120 -3.01 -2.47 0.99
N TYR A 121 -2.21 -2.26 2.03
CA TYR A 121 -0.76 -2.12 1.91
C TYR A 121 -0.10 -3.39 1.39
N SER A 122 -0.56 -4.55 1.87
CA SER A 122 -0.12 -5.85 1.39
C SER A 122 -0.44 -6.05 -0.09
N LEU A 123 -1.64 -5.65 -0.52
CA LEU A 123 -2.06 -5.70 -1.92
C LEU A 123 -1.20 -4.79 -2.82
N PHE A 124 -0.79 -3.62 -2.33
CA PHE A 124 0.12 -2.73 -3.06
C PHE A 124 1.43 -3.44 -3.40
N PHE A 125 2.08 -4.09 -2.43
CA PHE A 125 3.32 -4.82 -2.70
C PHE A 125 3.11 -6.04 -3.55
N ALA A 126 2.03 -6.78 -3.32
CA ALA A 126 1.67 -7.95 -4.11
C ALA A 126 1.62 -7.67 -5.62
N ILE A 127 1.02 -6.53 -6.00
CA ILE A 127 0.98 -6.04 -7.38
C ILE A 127 2.39 -5.64 -7.85
N ASN A 128 3.09 -4.80 -7.08
CA ASN A 128 4.35 -4.19 -7.53
C ASN A 128 5.56 -5.15 -7.51
N THR A 129 5.44 -6.30 -6.85
CA THR A 129 6.45 -7.38 -6.85
C THR A 129 6.14 -8.48 -7.87
N ASN A 130 5.07 -8.34 -8.66
CA ASN A 130 4.56 -9.37 -9.59
C ASN A 130 4.34 -10.74 -8.92
N MET A 131 4.06 -10.75 -7.60
CA MET A 131 3.79 -11.99 -6.88
C MET A 131 2.44 -12.60 -7.25
N VAL A 132 1.53 -11.75 -7.74
CA VAL A 132 0.13 -12.08 -8.03
C VAL A 132 -0.22 -11.57 -9.40
N GLU A 133 -0.78 -12.45 -10.23
CA GLU A 133 -1.43 -12.02 -11.46
C GLU A 133 -2.87 -11.57 -11.15
N ALA A 134 -3.39 -10.57 -11.85
CA ALA A 134 -4.76 -10.07 -11.65
C ALA A 134 -5.85 -11.17 -11.68
N LYS A 135 -5.58 -12.28 -12.38
CA LYS A 135 -6.43 -13.48 -12.39
C LYS A 135 -6.56 -14.15 -11.01
N GLU A 136 -5.51 -14.17 -10.21
CA GLU A 136 -5.53 -14.77 -8.87
C GLU A 136 -6.35 -13.93 -7.89
N LEU A 137 -6.39 -12.60 -8.08
CA LEU A 137 -7.26 -11.69 -7.32
C LEU A 137 -8.75 -11.88 -7.67
N SER A 138 -9.09 -12.21 -8.92
CA SER A 138 -10.50 -12.42 -9.32
C SER A 138 -11.17 -13.66 -8.70
N ASN A 139 -10.38 -14.60 -8.16
CA ASN A 139 -10.89 -15.76 -7.43
C ASN A 139 -11.26 -15.45 -5.97
N LEU A 140 -11.01 -14.21 -5.50
CA LEU A 140 -11.33 -13.77 -4.15
C LEU A 140 -12.84 -13.76 -3.87
N ASP A 141 -13.69 -13.52 -4.88
CA ASP A 141 -15.12 -13.30 -4.65
C ASP A 141 -15.97 -14.57 -4.53
N LYS A 142 -15.42 -15.76 -4.79
CA LYS A 142 -16.26 -16.97 -4.93
C LYS A 142 -16.50 -17.75 -3.64
N GLU A 143 -15.74 -17.51 -2.55
CA GLU A 143 -15.99 -18.12 -1.24
C GLU A 143 -15.52 -17.20 -0.11
N GLU A 144 -16.42 -16.76 0.79
CA GLU A 144 -16.07 -15.93 1.96
C GLU A 144 -14.98 -16.56 2.84
N LYS A 145 -14.91 -17.90 2.90
CA LYS A 145 -13.83 -18.64 3.58
C LYS A 145 -12.44 -18.44 2.95
N ASN A 146 -12.36 -18.17 1.65
CA ASN A 146 -11.09 -17.99 0.93
C ASN A 146 -10.54 -16.56 0.98
N LYS A 147 -11.38 -15.53 1.16
CA LYS A 147 -10.91 -14.13 1.36
C LYS A 147 -10.05 -13.99 2.60
N SER A 148 -10.53 -14.50 3.74
CA SER A 148 -9.77 -14.56 4.98
C SER A 148 -8.48 -15.37 4.81
N SER A 149 -8.54 -16.50 4.08
CA SER A 149 -7.36 -17.33 3.80
C SER A 149 -6.33 -16.65 2.90
N MET A 150 -6.75 -15.86 1.91
CA MET A 150 -5.81 -15.22 0.98
C MET A 150 -5.21 -13.93 1.57
N LEU A 151 -6.02 -13.09 2.23
CA LEU A 151 -5.51 -11.90 2.95
C LEU A 151 -4.57 -12.31 4.09
N SER A 152 -4.88 -13.38 4.82
CA SER A 152 -3.95 -13.92 5.82
C SER A 152 -2.66 -14.48 5.18
N LYS A 153 -2.71 -15.09 4.00
CA LYS A 153 -1.51 -15.50 3.25
C LYS A 153 -0.68 -14.29 2.80
N PHE A 154 -1.32 -13.27 2.24
CA PHE A 154 -0.66 -12.00 1.89
C PHE A 154 -0.02 -11.35 3.10
N SER A 155 -0.74 -11.35 4.22
CA SER A 155 -0.24 -10.81 5.48
C SER A 155 0.98 -11.57 5.98
N LEU A 156 1.00 -12.90 5.88
CA LEU A 156 2.16 -13.73 6.25
C LEU A 156 3.36 -13.50 5.33
N VAL A 157 3.10 -13.32 4.04
CA VAL A 157 4.12 -13.02 3.03
C VAL A 157 4.72 -11.64 3.27
N ILE A 158 3.89 -10.63 3.55
CA ILE A 158 4.32 -9.25 3.83
C ILE A 158 5.00 -9.13 5.18
N LYS A 159 4.50 -9.82 6.22
CA LYS A 159 5.23 -9.94 7.50
C LYS A 159 6.64 -10.45 7.28
N LYS A 160 6.84 -11.46 6.41
CA LYS A 160 8.19 -11.93 6.07
C LYS A 160 8.98 -10.98 5.16
N ILE A 161 8.31 -10.15 4.37
CA ILE A 161 8.97 -9.10 3.57
C ILE A 161 9.51 -8.00 4.48
N VAL A 162 8.67 -7.47 5.38
CA VAL A 162 8.97 -6.38 6.32
C VAL A 162 9.95 -6.82 7.41
N ASP A 163 9.83 -8.06 7.91
CA ASP A 163 10.74 -8.66 8.91
C ASP A 163 12.14 -8.99 8.35
N CYS A 164 12.39 -8.72 7.06
CA CYS A 164 13.72 -8.84 6.45
C CYS A 164 14.50 -7.52 6.40
N CYS A 165 13.99 -6.44 7.00
CA CYS A 165 14.74 -5.21 7.26
C CYS A 165 15.82 -5.46 8.32
N LYS A 166 16.88 -6.15 7.92
CA LYS A 166 18.15 -6.21 8.64
C LYS A 166 19.06 -5.17 8.00
N GLU A 167 19.07 -3.97 8.56
CA GLU A 167 20.20 -3.05 8.36
C GLU A 167 21.47 -3.62 9.02
#